data_AF-A0A316L1K8-F1
#
_entry.id   AF-A0A316L1K8-F1
#
_cell.length_a   1.000
_cell.length_b   1.000
_cell.length_c   1.000
_cell.angle_alpha   90.00
_cell.angle_beta   90.00
_cell.angle_gamma   90.00
#
_symmetry.space_group_name_H-M   'P 1'
#
loop_
_entity.id
_entity.type
_entity.pdbx_description
1 polymer ?
#
loop_
_entity_poly.entity_id
_entity_poly.type
_entity_poly.pdbx_seq_one_letter_code
_entity_poly.pdbx_strand_id
1 'polypeptide(L)'
;MNYTKKENNSTSIYVTLITLALLLSCCVVFGQKEELWFGTYTNENGKVLQGRYHIVKDGRALKRLVLAPYGKPEIKFNIIKNDTLQRFVEISWPNKPKRIATLIQYTNGYYAGNFEDGTKILPIVVKEFNFQDAQLQGNWFKASETEINIIENAQKLLSSKERWNKMDNRICESEDLYSLFCALYASSEKVDGEYRHLRPAVRFVREAIQEKYPKKYDHVLVDFNNAEEITLKELHQILELAKANLLASMKED
;
A
#
# COMPACT_ATOMS: atom_id res chain seq x y z
N MET A 1 62.01 -47.03 -44.33
CA MET A 1 62.21 -48.36 -44.94
C MET A 1 61.30 -49.33 -44.19
N ASN A 2 60.34 -49.92 -44.91
CA ASN A 2 59.46 -51.08 -44.57
C ASN A 2 58.49 -50.94 -43.36
N TYR A 3 57.15 -51.01 -43.53
CA TYR A 3 56.29 -52.21 -43.69
C TYR A 3 56.57 -53.26 -42.59
N THR A 4 55.63 -53.80 -41.79
CA THR A 4 54.25 -54.31 -42.01
C THR A 4 53.66 -54.74 -40.64
N LYS A 5 52.34 -54.62 -40.37
CA LYS A 5 51.31 -55.70 -40.14
C LYS A 5 51.65 -56.73 -39.03
N LYS A 6 50.80 -57.13 -38.07
CA LYS A 6 49.43 -57.72 -38.18
C LYS A 6 48.88 -58.07 -36.76
N GLU A 7 47.55 -57.98 -36.59
CA GLU A 7 46.58 -58.93 -35.94
C GLU A 7 46.95 -59.64 -34.59
N ASN A 8 46.08 -59.93 -33.60
CA ASN A 8 44.61 -60.02 -33.49
C ASN A 8 44.20 -60.24 -32.01
N ASN A 9 42.99 -59.78 -31.68
CA ASN A 9 41.98 -60.35 -30.75
C ASN A 9 42.30 -60.71 -29.28
N SER A 10 41.63 -60.02 -28.36
CA SER A 10 40.72 -60.67 -27.38
C SER A 10 39.78 -59.65 -26.72
N THR A 11 38.50 -59.78 -27.07
CA THR A 11 37.27 -59.50 -26.30
C THR A 11 37.34 -58.73 -24.97
N SER A 12 36.61 -57.61 -24.88
CA SER A 12 35.59 -57.46 -23.83
C SER A 12 34.54 -56.42 -24.23
N ILE A 13 33.30 -56.73 -23.85
CA ILE A 13 32.04 -56.26 -24.41
C ILE A 13 31.62 -54.92 -23.78
N TYR A 14 31.04 -54.07 -24.63
CA TYR A 14 30.50 -52.74 -24.35
C TYR A 14 29.56 -52.70 -23.12
N VAL A 15 29.90 -51.86 -22.15
CA VAL A 15 28.97 -51.39 -21.13
C VAL A 15 28.12 -50.29 -21.75
N THR A 16 26.82 -50.56 -21.91
CA THR A 16 25.81 -49.60 -22.35
C THR A 16 25.62 -48.54 -21.27
N LEU A 17 26.16 -47.34 -21.49
CA LEU A 17 25.89 -46.17 -20.66
C LEU A 17 24.52 -45.59 -21.06
N ILE A 18 23.51 -45.91 -20.25
CA ILE A 18 22.18 -45.29 -20.28
C ILE A 18 22.35 -43.83 -19.86
N THR A 19 22.26 -42.90 -20.81
CA THR A 19 22.10 -41.47 -20.53
C THR A 19 20.69 -41.21 -20.05
N LEU A 20 20.49 -41.28 -18.73
CA LEU A 20 19.28 -40.82 -18.06
C LEU A 20 19.26 -39.28 -18.12
N ALA A 21 18.61 -38.72 -19.13
CA ALA A 21 18.29 -37.30 -19.19
C ALA A 21 17.27 -36.99 -18.08
N LEU A 22 17.77 -36.56 -16.92
CA LEU A 22 16.99 -35.94 -15.87
C LEU A 22 16.43 -34.63 -16.41
N LEU A 23 15.18 -34.68 -16.90
CA LEU A 23 14.31 -33.53 -17.04
C LEU A 23 14.10 -32.95 -15.64
N LEU A 24 15.00 -32.06 -15.22
CA LEU A 24 14.75 -31.09 -14.18
C LEU A 24 13.61 -30.20 -14.68
N SER A 25 12.39 -30.65 -14.39
CA SER A 25 11.21 -29.81 -14.39
C SER A 25 11.47 -28.72 -13.36
N CYS A 26 11.97 -27.57 -13.83
CA CYS A 26 11.93 -26.33 -13.07
C CYS A 26 10.47 -26.05 -12.76
N CYS A 27 9.99 -26.55 -11.62
CA CYS A 27 8.81 -26.02 -10.99
C CYS A 27 9.14 -24.58 -10.63
N VAL A 28 8.86 -23.67 -11.56
CA VAL A 28 8.75 -22.25 -11.25
C VAL A 28 7.55 -22.19 -10.32
N VAL A 29 7.81 -22.20 -9.01
CA VAL A 29 6.82 -21.81 -8.02
C VAL A 29 6.54 -20.35 -8.33
N PHE A 30 5.51 -20.08 -9.14
CA PHE A 30 4.96 -18.75 -9.30
C PHE A 30 4.41 -18.36 -7.93
N GLY A 31 5.27 -17.78 -7.09
CA GLY A 31 4.87 -17.23 -5.81
C GLY A 31 3.76 -16.22 -6.06
N GLN A 32 2.61 -16.44 -5.42
CA GLN A 32 1.50 -15.50 -5.51
C GLN A 32 1.97 -14.16 -4.94
N LYS A 33 2.10 -13.16 -5.83
CA LYS A 33 2.58 -11.83 -5.45
C LYS A 33 1.44 -11.05 -4.82
N GLU A 34 1.71 -10.42 -3.68
CA GLU A 34 0.81 -9.42 -3.12
C GLU A 34 0.83 -8.14 -3.96
N GLU A 35 -0.34 -7.63 -4.29
CA GLU A 35 -0.54 -6.40 -5.03
C GLU A 35 -1.23 -5.35 -4.13
N LEU A 36 -0.85 -4.08 -4.30
CA LEU A 36 -1.51 -2.94 -3.67
C LEU A 36 -2.50 -2.29 -4.64
N TRP A 37 -3.77 -2.36 -4.29
CA TRP A 37 -4.90 -1.83 -5.04
C TRP A 37 -5.59 -0.71 -4.24
N PHE A 38 -6.53 -0.01 -4.87
CA PHE A 38 -7.20 1.17 -4.35
C PHE A 38 -8.69 1.10 -4.61
N GLY A 39 -9.45 2.00 -4.00
CA GLY A 39 -10.86 2.16 -4.28
C GLY A 39 -11.58 2.74 -3.09
N THR A 40 -12.77 2.26 -2.80
CA THR A 40 -13.61 2.81 -1.74
C THR A 40 -14.22 1.72 -0.87
N TYR A 41 -14.41 2.03 0.40
CA TYR A 41 -15.21 1.24 1.32
C TYR A 41 -16.17 2.15 2.06
N THR A 42 -17.24 1.56 2.59
CA THR A 42 -18.18 2.30 3.43
C THR A 42 -17.95 1.94 4.90
N ASN A 43 -17.73 2.96 5.73
CA ASN A 43 -17.56 2.79 7.17
C ASN A 43 -18.89 2.48 7.87
N GLU A 44 -18.86 2.26 9.19
CA GLU A 44 -20.06 1.90 9.97
C GLU A 44 -21.13 3.01 9.98
N ASN A 45 -20.74 4.26 9.75
CA ASN A 45 -21.66 5.40 9.68
C ASN A 45 -22.31 5.54 8.30
N GLY A 46 -21.93 4.73 7.31
CA GLY A 46 -22.41 4.86 5.94
C GLY A 46 -21.62 5.87 5.09
N LYS A 47 -20.53 6.45 5.61
CA LYS A 47 -19.66 7.35 4.83
C LYS A 47 -18.76 6.50 3.92
N VAL A 48 -18.78 6.81 2.63
CA VAL A 48 -17.85 6.24 1.65
C VAL A 48 -16.48 6.92 1.82
N LEU A 49 -15.46 6.11 2.00
CA LEU A 49 -14.08 6.52 2.25
C LEU A 49 -13.14 5.83 1.26
N GLN A 50 -11.98 6.43 1.02
CA GLN A 50 -10.94 5.78 0.22
C GLN A 50 -10.29 4.63 0.98
N GLY A 51 -10.10 3.52 0.27
CA GLY A 51 -9.43 2.33 0.76
C GLY A 51 -8.17 2.02 -0.04
N ARG A 52 -7.18 1.46 0.64
CA ARG A 52 -6.09 0.70 0.02
C ARG A 52 -6.36 -0.77 0.29
N TYR A 53 -6.05 -1.62 -0.67
CA TYR A 53 -6.32 -3.05 -0.59
C TYR A 53 -5.06 -3.84 -0.88
N HIS A 54 -4.63 -4.63 0.07
CA HIS A 54 -3.64 -5.65 -0.14
C HIS A 54 -4.34 -6.91 -0.64
N ILE A 55 -4.03 -7.31 -1.88
CA ILE A 55 -4.69 -8.44 -2.53
C ILE A 55 -3.69 -9.53 -2.92
N VAL A 56 -4.16 -10.78 -2.92
CA VAL A 56 -3.43 -11.92 -3.49
C VAL A 56 -4.38 -12.67 -4.40
N LYS A 57 -3.93 -12.99 -5.62
CA LYS A 57 -4.69 -13.74 -6.63
C LYS A 57 -3.97 -15.02 -7.01
N ASP A 58 -4.74 -15.99 -7.46
CA ASP A 58 -4.31 -17.25 -8.07
C ASP A 58 -5.08 -17.43 -9.39
N GLY A 59 -4.44 -17.02 -10.50
CA GLY A 59 -5.15 -16.78 -11.75
C GLY A 59 -6.26 -15.72 -11.56
N ARG A 60 -7.52 -16.09 -11.82
CA ARG A 60 -8.68 -15.21 -11.60
C ARG A 60 -9.24 -15.27 -10.17
N ALA A 61 -8.83 -16.24 -9.37
CA ALA A 61 -9.36 -16.40 -8.02
C ALA A 61 -8.66 -15.44 -7.05
N LEU A 62 -9.40 -14.48 -6.50
CA LEU A 62 -9.01 -13.75 -5.28
C LEU A 62 -8.80 -14.71 -4.09
N LYS A 63 -7.59 -14.74 -3.51
CA LYS A 63 -7.19 -15.57 -2.36
C LYS A 63 -7.06 -14.79 -1.07
N ARG A 64 -6.71 -13.49 -1.16
CA ARG A 64 -6.64 -12.58 -0.01
C ARG A 64 -7.17 -11.21 -0.41
N LEU A 65 -7.94 -10.61 0.48
CA LEU A 65 -8.41 -9.24 0.39
C LEU A 65 -8.32 -8.59 1.78
N VAL A 66 -7.43 -7.62 1.92
CA VAL A 66 -7.24 -6.87 3.16
C VAL A 66 -7.39 -5.39 2.86
N LEU A 67 -8.35 -4.73 3.51
CA LEU A 67 -8.46 -3.27 3.49
C LEU A 67 -7.47 -2.68 4.50
N ALA A 68 -6.64 -1.74 4.06
CA ALA A 68 -5.65 -1.02 4.87
C ALA A 68 -5.94 0.50 4.84
N PRO A 69 -6.96 0.97 5.56
CA PRO A 69 -7.32 2.39 5.54
C PRO A 69 -6.18 3.24 6.10
N TYR A 70 -6.08 4.49 5.67
CA TYR A 70 -5.10 5.41 6.27
C TYR A 70 -5.43 5.67 7.74
N GLY A 71 -4.42 5.61 8.60
CA GLY A 71 -4.55 5.92 10.02
C GLY A 71 -5.31 4.88 10.84
N LYS A 72 -5.69 3.73 10.27
CA LYS A 72 -6.53 2.73 10.93
C LYS A 72 -5.97 1.31 10.77
N PRO A 73 -6.29 0.38 11.70
CA PRO A 73 -5.92 -1.02 11.56
C PRO A 73 -6.47 -1.66 10.28
N GLU A 74 -5.76 -2.66 9.80
CA GLU A 74 -6.17 -3.44 8.64
C GLU A 74 -7.38 -4.32 8.92
N ILE A 75 -8.18 -4.55 7.89
CA ILE A 75 -9.40 -5.35 7.94
C ILE A 75 -9.28 -6.46 6.90
N LYS A 76 -9.02 -7.68 7.38
CA LYS A 76 -8.99 -8.87 6.55
C LYS A 76 -10.39 -9.39 6.32
N PHE A 77 -10.87 -9.35 5.08
CA PHE A 77 -12.16 -9.93 4.73
C PHE A 77 -12.06 -11.45 4.66
N ASN A 78 -13.15 -12.12 5.03
CA ASN A 78 -13.31 -13.54 4.82
C ASN A 78 -13.81 -13.77 3.40
N ILE A 79 -13.09 -14.54 2.58
CA ILE A 79 -13.57 -14.95 1.26
C ILE A 79 -14.43 -16.19 1.45
N ILE A 80 -15.71 -16.07 1.14
CA ILE A 80 -16.71 -17.13 1.31
C ILE A 80 -16.76 -18.00 0.05
N LYS A 81 -16.87 -17.35 -1.11
CA LYS A 81 -17.02 -18.02 -2.41
C LYS A 81 -16.25 -17.25 -3.47
N ASN A 82 -15.69 -17.98 -4.42
CA ASN A 82 -15.01 -17.42 -5.58
C ASN A 82 -15.47 -18.16 -6.82
N ASP A 83 -16.23 -17.48 -7.68
CA ASP A 83 -16.69 -18.02 -8.96
C ASP A 83 -15.95 -17.30 -10.10
N THR A 84 -14.94 -17.98 -10.64
CA THR A 84 -14.08 -17.41 -11.70
C THR A 84 -14.72 -17.49 -13.08
N LEU A 85 -15.80 -18.26 -13.25
CA LEU A 85 -16.56 -18.37 -14.49
C LEU A 85 -17.61 -17.25 -14.56
N GLN A 86 -18.37 -17.06 -13.48
CA GLN A 86 -19.35 -15.99 -13.34
C GLN A 86 -18.74 -14.66 -12.88
N ARG A 87 -17.43 -14.66 -12.59
CA ARG A 87 -16.62 -13.48 -12.28
C ARG A 87 -17.13 -12.72 -11.06
N PHE A 88 -17.39 -13.43 -9.96
CA PHE A 88 -17.70 -12.78 -8.68
C PHE A 88 -16.99 -13.46 -7.50
N VAL A 89 -16.84 -12.70 -6.42
CA VAL A 89 -16.37 -13.18 -5.12
C VAL A 89 -17.31 -12.72 -4.03
N GLU A 90 -17.71 -13.64 -3.15
CA GLU A 90 -18.46 -13.31 -1.94
C GLU A 90 -17.49 -13.14 -0.79
N ILE A 91 -17.61 -12.03 -0.06
CA ILE A 91 -16.80 -11.72 1.09
C ILE A 91 -17.66 -11.35 2.29
N SER A 92 -17.16 -11.58 3.50
CA SER A 92 -17.75 -11.01 4.72
C SER A 92 -16.73 -10.28 5.57
N TRP A 93 -17.25 -9.42 6.45
CA TRP A 93 -16.43 -8.76 7.47
C TRP A 93 -15.90 -9.78 8.48
N PRO A 94 -14.66 -9.62 8.98
CA PRO A 94 -14.04 -10.58 9.88
C PRO A 94 -14.89 -10.87 11.12
N ASN A 95 -15.52 -9.83 11.67
CA ASN A 95 -16.31 -9.91 12.92
C ASN A 95 -17.82 -9.83 12.68
N LYS A 96 -18.28 -9.82 11.42
CA LYS A 96 -19.72 -9.77 11.06
C LYS A 96 -19.99 -10.73 9.89
N PRO A 97 -19.95 -12.06 10.10
CA PRO A 97 -20.01 -13.04 9.02
C PRO A 97 -21.33 -13.02 8.23
N LYS A 98 -22.41 -12.50 8.84
CA LYS A 98 -23.70 -12.30 8.16
C LYS A 98 -23.73 -11.08 7.23
N ARG A 99 -22.76 -10.16 7.35
CA ARG A 99 -22.63 -8.99 6.47
C ARG A 99 -21.79 -9.39 5.27
N ILE A 100 -22.48 -9.87 4.23
CA ILE A 100 -21.89 -10.41 3.01
C ILE A 100 -21.94 -9.34 1.92
N ALA A 101 -20.89 -9.28 1.10
CA ALA A 101 -20.89 -8.56 -0.17
C ALA A 101 -20.57 -9.52 -1.31
N THR A 102 -21.29 -9.36 -2.41
CA THR A 102 -20.93 -9.97 -3.69
C THR A 102 -20.18 -8.92 -4.51
N LEU A 103 -18.89 -9.13 -4.73
CA LEU A 103 -18.07 -8.29 -5.59
C LEU A 103 -18.03 -8.88 -7.00
N ILE A 104 -18.54 -8.13 -7.97
CA ILE A 104 -18.48 -8.49 -9.38
C ILE A 104 -17.15 -8.00 -9.95
N GLN A 105 -16.43 -8.89 -10.63
CA GLN A 105 -15.19 -8.59 -11.32
C GLN A 105 -15.49 -8.13 -12.76
N TYR A 106 -15.46 -6.82 -12.99
CA TYR A 106 -15.70 -6.24 -14.31
C TYR A 106 -14.49 -6.42 -15.23
N THR A 107 -13.27 -6.22 -14.71
CA THR A 107 -11.99 -6.46 -15.41
C THR A 107 -11.02 -7.18 -14.50
N ASN A 108 -9.87 -7.64 -15.02
CA ASN A 108 -8.85 -8.30 -14.18
C ASN A 108 -8.34 -7.43 -13.03
N GLY A 109 -8.47 -6.10 -13.16
CA GLY A 109 -8.03 -5.07 -12.21
C GLY A 109 -9.17 -4.31 -11.52
N TYR A 110 -10.41 -4.83 -11.53
CA TYR A 110 -11.56 -4.08 -11.00
C TYR A 110 -12.67 -5.00 -10.46
N TYR A 111 -12.99 -4.81 -9.19
CA TYR A 111 -14.14 -5.37 -8.50
C TYR A 111 -15.02 -4.25 -7.94
N ALA A 112 -16.34 -4.43 -7.99
CA ALA A 112 -17.27 -3.57 -7.27
C ALA A 112 -18.48 -4.38 -6.77
N GLY A 113 -19.05 -3.93 -5.67
CA GLY A 113 -20.21 -4.55 -5.06
C GLY A 113 -20.71 -3.76 -3.87
N ASN A 114 -21.61 -4.37 -3.11
CA ASN A 114 -22.18 -3.75 -1.91
C ASN A 114 -22.22 -4.78 -0.79
N PHE A 115 -21.95 -4.34 0.43
CA PHE A 115 -22.43 -5.07 1.60
C PHE A 115 -23.90 -4.75 1.83
N GLU A 116 -24.68 -5.79 2.06
CA GLU A 116 -26.05 -5.67 2.54
C GLU A 116 -26.04 -6.02 4.04
N ASP A 117 -26.50 -5.08 4.88
CA ASP A 117 -26.68 -5.33 6.31
C ASP A 117 -28.17 -5.37 6.72
N GLY A 118 -29.07 -5.41 5.74
CA GLY A 118 -30.53 -5.37 5.92
C GLY A 118 -31.10 -3.98 6.18
N THR A 119 -30.25 -2.97 6.43
CA THR A 119 -30.67 -1.58 6.72
C THR A 119 -30.06 -0.56 5.78
N LYS A 120 -28.88 -0.85 5.22
CA LYS A 120 -28.10 0.04 4.37
C LYS A 120 -27.41 -0.75 3.26
N ILE A 121 -27.25 -0.09 2.12
CA ILE A 121 -26.37 -0.53 1.04
C ILE A 121 -25.03 0.16 1.26
N LEU A 122 -23.98 -0.64 1.42
CA LEU A 122 -22.66 -0.16 1.81
C LEU A 122 -21.68 -0.49 0.68
N PRO A 123 -21.51 0.43 -0.31
CA PRO A 123 -20.71 0.16 -1.49
C PRO A 123 -19.24 -0.07 -1.17
N ILE A 124 -18.61 -0.89 -2.01
CA ILE A 124 -17.19 -1.18 -2.00
C ILE A 124 -16.68 -1.32 -3.44
N VAL A 125 -15.54 -0.70 -3.71
CA VAL A 125 -14.81 -0.78 -4.98
C VAL A 125 -13.36 -1.13 -4.67
N VAL A 126 -12.82 -2.11 -5.41
CA VAL A 126 -11.43 -2.58 -5.28
C VAL A 126 -10.84 -2.68 -6.68
N LYS A 127 -9.88 -1.83 -7.02
CA LYS A 127 -9.33 -1.71 -8.36
C LYS A 127 -7.85 -1.35 -8.36
N GLU A 128 -7.18 -1.60 -9.48
CA GLU A 128 -5.82 -1.11 -9.72
C GLU A 128 -5.79 0.43 -9.69
N PHE A 129 -4.69 0.98 -9.20
CA PHE A 129 -4.52 2.43 -9.09
C PHE A 129 -4.57 3.09 -10.46
N ASN A 130 -5.33 4.18 -10.58
CA ASN A 130 -5.35 4.99 -11.78
C ASN A 130 -5.28 6.50 -11.48
N PHE A 131 -5.26 7.31 -12.55
CA PHE A 131 -5.16 8.76 -12.40
C PHE A 131 -6.33 9.38 -11.62
N GLN A 132 -7.55 8.84 -11.77
CA GLN A 132 -8.70 9.32 -11.00
C GLN A 132 -8.52 9.06 -9.50
N ASP A 133 -7.90 7.94 -9.11
CA ASP A 133 -7.59 7.67 -7.71
C ASP A 133 -6.55 8.65 -7.14
N ALA A 134 -5.59 9.07 -7.95
CA ALA A 134 -4.64 10.12 -7.56
C ALA A 134 -5.34 11.45 -7.28
N GLN A 135 -6.32 11.82 -8.13
CA GLN A 135 -7.12 13.03 -7.94
C GLN A 135 -7.95 12.95 -6.65
N LEU A 136 -8.63 11.83 -6.42
CA LEU A 136 -9.37 11.60 -5.18
C LEU A 136 -8.45 11.70 -3.95
N GLN A 137 -7.21 11.24 -4.06
CA GLN A 137 -6.22 11.36 -2.99
C GLN A 137 -5.65 12.80 -2.83
N GLY A 138 -6.12 13.79 -3.59
CA GLY A 138 -5.77 15.19 -3.42
C GLY A 138 -4.60 15.70 -4.27
N ASN A 139 -4.11 14.92 -5.24
CA ASN A 139 -3.00 15.34 -6.11
C ASN A 139 -3.27 16.65 -6.87
N TRP A 140 -4.51 16.83 -7.34
CA TRP A 140 -4.96 18.01 -8.08
C TRP A 140 -5.19 19.27 -7.24
N PHE A 141 -5.08 19.18 -5.91
CA PHE A 141 -5.28 20.34 -5.07
C PHE A 141 -4.15 21.34 -5.26
N LYS A 142 -4.52 22.61 -5.34
CA LYS A 142 -3.57 23.71 -5.32
C LYS A 142 -3.06 23.95 -3.91
N ALA A 143 -1.84 24.47 -3.82
CA ALA A 143 -1.34 25.03 -2.58
C ALA A 143 -2.32 26.10 -2.08
N SER A 144 -2.63 26.08 -0.78
CA SER A 144 -3.61 26.99 -0.20
C SER A 144 -3.36 27.17 1.30
N GLU A 145 -4.05 28.14 1.90
CA GLU A 145 -4.01 28.40 3.34
C GLU A 145 -4.46 27.17 4.17
N THR A 146 -5.39 26.36 3.65
CA THR A 146 -5.78 25.08 4.25
C THR A 146 -4.58 24.17 4.47
N GLU A 147 -3.67 24.10 3.48
CA GLU A 147 -2.49 23.24 3.54
C GLU A 147 -1.46 23.76 4.54
N ILE A 148 -1.34 25.08 4.66
CA ILE A 148 -0.51 25.73 5.69
C ILE A 148 -1.03 25.42 7.09
N ASN A 149 -2.35 25.57 7.31
CA ASN A 149 -2.99 25.28 8.59
C ASN A 149 -2.80 23.82 9.02
N ILE A 150 -2.76 22.88 8.06
CA ILE A 150 -2.48 21.47 8.35
C ILE A 150 -1.04 21.26 8.84
N ILE A 151 -0.05 21.86 8.17
CA ILE A 151 1.36 21.75 8.60
C ILE A 151 1.54 22.39 9.97
N GLU A 152 0.97 23.59 10.19
CA GLU A 152 1.05 24.28 11.48
C GLU A 152 0.35 23.51 12.61
N ASN A 153 -0.77 22.87 12.33
CA ASN A 153 -1.43 22.03 13.31
C ASN A 153 -0.59 20.79 13.64
N ALA A 154 0.04 20.17 12.64
CA ALA A 154 0.91 19.02 12.86
C ALA A 154 2.14 19.39 13.70
N GLN A 155 2.72 20.57 13.50
CA GLN A 155 3.79 21.11 14.34
C GLN A 155 3.34 21.28 15.80
N LYS A 156 2.14 21.78 16.03
CA LYS A 156 1.56 21.93 17.38
C LYS A 156 1.31 20.58 18.04
N LEU A 157 0.83 19.58 17.30
CA LEU A 157 0.64 18.22 17.83
C LEU A 157 1.97 17.59 18.24
N LEU A 158 3.05 17.89 17.51
CA LEU A 158 4.42 17.44 17.73
C LEU A 158 5.25 18.45 18.53
N SER A 159 4.66 19.19 19.47
CA SER A 159 5.33 20.30 20.17
C SER A 159 6.44 19.87 21.13
N SER A 160 6.45 18.62 21.59
CA SER A 160 7.41 18.12 22.57
C SER A 160 7.73 16.64 22.35
N LYS A 161 8.79 16.15 23.02
CA LYS A 161 9.24 14.76 22.89
C LYS A 161 8.20 13.79 23.44
N GLU A 162 7.49 14.18 24.48
CA GLU A 162 6.46 13.40 25.16
C GLU A 162 5.22 13.19 24.29
N ARG A 163 5.03 14.05 23.28
CA ARG A 163 3.94 13.96 22.30
C ARG A 163 4.35 13.27 21.00
N TRP A 164 5.62 12.92 20.85
CA TRP A 164 6.16 12.37 19.61
C TRP A 164 6.35 10.84 19.68
N ASN A 165 5.58 10.11 18.88
CA ASN A 165 5.77 8.67 18.66
C ASN A 165 6.88 8.42 17.62
N LYS A 166 8.03 7.88 18.03
CA LYS A 166 9.11 7.41 17.11
C LYS A 166 8.91 5.99 16.57
N MET A 167 7.77 5.35 16.83
CA MET A 167 7.44 4.01 16.35
C MET A 167 6.16 4.06 15.51
N ASP A 168 6.25 4.78 14.40
CA ASP A 168 5.14 4.90 13.45
C ASP A 168 4.87 3.58 12.75
N ASN A 169 3.66 3.07 12.91
CA ASN A 169 3.12 1.91 12.21
C ASN A 169 1.94 2.30 11.29
N ARG A 170 1.70 3.62 11.11
CA ARG A 170 0.60 4.23 10.33
C ARG A 170 -0.81 4.01 10.92
N ILE A 171 -0.91 3.61 12.18
CA ILE A 171 -2.16 3.51 12.93
C ILE A 171 -2.26 4.69 13.90
N CYS A 172 -3.31 5.50 13.79
CA CYS A 172 -3.45 6.77 14.49
C CYS A 172 -4.56 6.68 15.55
N GLU A 173 -4.29 5.94 16.62
CA GLU A 173 -5.25 5.68 17.71
C GLU A 173 -5.09 6.60 18.92
N SER A 174 -3.92 7.23 19.08
CA SER A 174 -3.63 8.10 20.22
C SER A 174 -3.99 9.56 19.92
N GLU A 175 -4.61 10.22 20.91
CA GLU A 175 -4.89 11.67 20.88
C GLU A 175 -3.77 12.50 21.56
N ASP A 176 -2.81 11.84 22.18
CA ASP A 176 -1.73 12.49 22.95
C ASP A 176 -0.35 12.26 22.36
N LEU A 177 -0.18 11.18 21.59
CA LEU A 177 1.10 10.74 21.06
C LEU A 177 1.01 10.53 19.55
N TYR A 178 1.72 11.34 18.78
CA TYR A 178 1.64 11.38 17.33
C TYR A 178 2.96 11.01 16.67
N SER A 179 2.94 10.14 15.67
CA SER A 179 3.99 10.11 14.66
C SER A 179 3.83 11.27 13.68
N LEU A 180 4.84 11.55 12.86
CA LEU A 180 4.73 12.54 11.78
C LEU A 180 3.52 12.29 10.86
N PHE A 181 3.32 11.03 10.44
CA PHE A 181 2.16 10.66 9.64
C PHE A 181 0.85 10.92 10.39
N CYS A 182 0.75 10.50 11.66
CA CYS A 182 -0.48 10.67 12.43
C CYS A 182 -0.78 12.13 12.79
N ALA A 183 0.24 12.95 12.99
CA ALA A 183 0.06 14.39 13.17
C ALA A 183 -0.54 15.04 11.92
N LEU A 184 -0.02 14.70 10.72
CA LEU A 184 -0.57 15.18 9.44
C LEU A 184 -1.97 14.63 9.17
N TYR A 185 -2.23 13.37 9.53
CA TYR A 185 -3.55 12.75 9.44
C TYR A 185 -4.57 13.50 10.31
N ALA A 186 -4.30 13.63 11.61
CA ALA A 186 -5.18 14.29 12.57
C ALA A 186 -5.39 15.77 12.21
N SER A 187 -4.34 16.44 11.75
CA SER A 187 -4.42 17.84 11.29
C SER A 187 -5.30 17.98 10.05
N SER A 188 -5.22 17.05 9.09
CA SER A 188 -6.07 17.06 7.90
C SER A 188 -7.54 16.84 8.25
N GLU A 189 -7.83 15.85 9.09
CA GLU A 189 -9.20 15.59 9.58
C GLU A 189 -9.76 16.82 10.32
N LYS A 190 -8.93 17.49 11.13
CA LYS A 190 -9.33 18.68 11.89
C LYS A 190 -9.62 19.90 11.01
N VAL A 191 -8.78 20.16 10.00
CA VAL A 191 -8.83 21.38 9.19
C VAL A 191 -9.80 21.24 8.01
N ASP A 192 -9.87 20.06 7.39
CA ASP A 192 -10.55 19.83 6.11
C ASP A 192 -11.62 18.72 6.19
N GLY A 193 -11.78 18.10 7.37
CA GLY A 193 -12.79 17.04 7.60
C GLY A 193 -12.44 15.68 6.99
N GLU A 194 -11.32 15.58 6.27
CA GLU A 194 -10.78 14.32 5.78
C GLU A 194 -9.28 14.35 5.46
N TYR A 195 -8.63 13.20 5.62
CA TYR A 195 -7.27 12.96 5.16
C TYR A 195 -7.21 12.55 3.69
N ARG A 196 -6.35 13.24 2.92
CA ARG A 196 -6.08 12.96 1.50
C ARG A 196 -4.57 12.77 1.32
N HIS A 197 -4.15 11.58 0.92
CA HIS A 197 -2.76 11.14 1.02
C HIS A 197 -1.76 11.93 0.14
N LEU A 198 -2.25 12.46 -0.99
CA LEU A 198 -1.49 13.20 -1.99
C LEU A 198 -1.78 14.70 -1.97
N ARG A 199 -2.50 15.21 -0.95
CA ARG A 199 -2.72 16.65 -0.79
C ARG A 199 -1.40 17.42 -0.61
N PRO A 200 -1.32 18.71 -0.98
CA PRO A 200 -0.10 19.49 -0.92
C PRO A 200 0.59 19.47 0.44
N ALA A 201 -0.11 19.67 1.57
CA ALA A 201 0.53 19.67 2.90
C ALA A 201 1.37 18.40 3.15
N VAL A 202 0.82 17.23 2.82
CA VAL A 202 1.51 15.94 3.02
C VAL A 202 2.60 15.74 1.96
N ARG A 203 2.36 16.20 0.72
CA ARG A 203 3.35 16.15 -0.37
C ARG A 203 4.60 16.99 -0.04
N PHE A 204 4.42 18.25 0.32
CA PHE A 204 5.52 19.16 0.65
C PHE A 204 6.35 18.69 1.86
N VAL A 205 5.74 18.01 2.83
CA VAL A 205 6.51 17.39 3.93
C VAL A 205 7.39 16.24 3.42
N ARG A 206 6.88 15.40 2.51
CA ARG A 206 7.72 14.34 1.89
C ARG A 206 8.85 14.95 1.07
N GLU A 207 8.55 15.97 0.28
CA GLU A 207 9.53 16.67 -0.54
C GLU A 207 10.62 17.33 0.31
N ALA A 208 10.26 18.01 1.40
CA ALA A 208 11.23 18.58 2.35
C ALA A 208 12.15 17.52 2.99
N ILE A 209 11.61 16.34 3.32
CA ILE A 209 12.43 15.21 3.79
C ILE A 209 13.38 14.74 2.69
N GLN A 210 12.89 14.59 1.46
CA GLN A 210 13.70 14.12 0.34
C GLN A 210 14.75 15.14 -0.10
N GLU A 211 14.49 16.44 0.07
CA GLU A 211 15.45 17.52 -0.16
C GLU A 211 16.62 17.41 0.83
N LYS A 212 16.33 17.23 2.11
CA LYS A 212 17.35 17.14 3.17
C LYS A 212 18.03 15.77 3.27
N TYR A 213 17.30 14.70 2.94
CA TYR A 213 17.77 13.31 3.01
C TYR A 213 17.47 12.54 1.70
N PRO A 214 18.15 12.87 0.59
CA PRO A 214 17.84 12.31 -0.72
C PRO A 214 17.97 10.78 -0.76
N LYS A 215 16.91 10.09 -1.21
CA LYS A 215 16.84 8.62 -1.39
C LYS A 215 17.20 7.80 -0.14
N LYS A 216 17.12 8.40 1.04
CA LYS A 216 17.46 7.71 2.30
C LYS A 216 16.34 6.82 2.84
N TYR A 217 15.09 7.20 2.56
CA TYR A 217 13.89 6.61 3.17
C TYR A 217 12.95 6.10 2.08
N ASP A 218 12.57 4.82 2.16
CA ASP A 218 11.67 4.17 1.18
C ASP A 218 10.22 4.57 1.45
N HIS A 219 9.80 4.52 2.72
CA HIS A 219 8.54 5.04 3.20
C HIS A 219 8.76 6.39 3.89
N VAL A 220 9.07 7.40 3.08
CA VAL A 220 9.53 8.76 3.47
C VAL A 220 9.04 9.26 4.84
N LEU A 221 7.73 9.31 5.11
CA LEU A 221 7.21 9.84 6.39
C LEU A 221 7.48 8.90 7.58
N VAL A 222 7.33 7.59 7.37
CA VAL A 222 7.43 6.56 8.42
C VAL A 222 8.89 6.35 8.79
N ASP A 223 9.74 6.12 7.80
CA ASP A 223 11.14 5.80 8.04
C ASP A 223 11.89 7.01 8.60
N PHE A 224 11.62 8.22 8.09
CA PHE A 224 12.16 9.46 8.68
C PHE A 224 11.73 9.64 10.14
N ASN A 225 10.45 9.39 10.45
CA ASN A 225 9.95 9.51 11.81
C ASN A 225 10.63 8.52 12.78
N ASN A 226 10.87 7.30 12.30
CA ASN A 226 11.38 6.20 13.11
C ASN A 226 12.91 6.15 13.19
N ALA A 227 13.61 6.87 12.31
CA ALA A 227 15.06 6.91 12.28
C ALA A 227 15.66 7.40 13.61
N GLU A 228 16.66 6.68 14.14
CA GLU A 228 17.27 6.93 15.45
C GLU A 228 17.93 8.31 15.52
N GLU A 229 18.61 8.69 14.44
CA GLU A 229 19.33 9.95 14.28
C GLU A 229 18.41 11.17 14.25
N ILE A 230 17.13 11.00 13.89
CA ILE A 230 16.22 12.14 13.77
C ILE A 230 15.81 12.62 15.16
N THR A 231 16.06 13.89 15.39
CA THR A 231 15.68 14.61 16.61
C THR A 231 14.37 15.37 16.42
N LEU A 232 13.72 15.74 17.53
CA LEU A 232 12.53 16.61 17.47
C LEU A 232 12.84 17.93 16.76
N LYS A 233 14.06 18.46 16.96
CA LYS A 233 14.53 19.67 16.28
C LYS A 233 14.57 19.47 14.75
N GLU A 234 15.11 18.35 14.27
CA GLU A 234 15.14 18.06 12.84
C GLU A 234 13.75 17.85 12.25
N LEU A 235 12.86 17.19 12.98
CA LEU A 235 11.45 17.05 12.59
C LEU A 235 10.79 18.42 12.40
N HIS A 236 10.98 19.34 13.36
CA HIS A 236 10.45 20.71 13.24
C HIS A 236 11.07 21.49 12.08
N GLN A 237 12.37 21.35 11.85
CA GLN A 237 13.04 21.95 10.70
C GLN A 237 12.45 21.45 9.37
N ILE A 238 12.10 20.17 9.27
CA ILE A 238 11.42 19.62 8.09
C ILE A 238 10.03 20.24 7.89
N LEU A 239 9.24 20.38 8.96
CA LEU A 239 7.91 20.99 8.88
C LEU A 239 7.99 22.47 8.51
N GLU A 240 8.98 23.21 9.02
CA GLU A 240 9.23 24.61 8.64
C GLU A 240 9.66 24.73 7.18
N LEU A 241 10.56 23.86 6.70
CA LEU A 241 10.97 23.82 5.30
C LEU A 241 9.79 23.52 4.38
N ALA A 242 8.97 22.52 4.73
CA ALA A 242 7.77 22.16 3.98
C ALA A 242 6.79 23.33 3.89
N LYS A 243 6.56 24.03 5.00
CA LYS A 243 5.71 25.23 5.06
C LYS A 243 6.26 26.35 4.19
N ALA A 244 7.57 26.62 4.27
CA ALA A 244 8.21 27.67 3.48
C ALA A 244 8.11 27.38 1.97
N ASN A 245 8.39 26.14 1.56
CA ASN A 245 8.28 25.71 0.15
C ASN A 245 6.82 25.78 -0.34
N LEU A 246 5.86 25.40 0.50
CA LEU A 246 4.44 25.53 0.20
C LEU A 246 4.04 27.01 0.01
N LEU A 247 4.45 27.91 0.91
CA LEU A 247 4.21 29.37 0.78
C LEU A 247 4.83 29.96 -0.49
N ALA A 248 6.02 29.48 -0.89
CA ALA A 248 6.66 29.92 -2.12
C ALA A 248 5.83 29.51 -3.34
N SER A 249 5.37 28.25 -3.39
CA SER A 249 4.53 27.75 -4.51
C SER A 249 3.21 28.50 -4.66
N MET A 250 2.65 29.04 -3.58
CA MET A 250 1.42 29.85 -3.63
C MET A 250 1.60 31.22 -4.29
N LYS A 251 2.84 31.69 -4.48
CA LYS A 251 3.15 33.00 -5.10
C LYS A 251 3.48 32.88 -6.60
N GLU A 252 3.73 31.67 -7.07
CA GLU A 252 4.11 31.38 -8.46
C GLU A 252 2.87 31.09 -9.34
N ASP A 253 1.70 30.90 -8.72
CA ASP A 253 0.38 30.71 -9.34
C ASP A 253 -0.37 32.04 -9.55
#